data_AF-A0ABD4TLF7-F1
#
_entry.id   AF-A0ABD4TLF7-F1
#
_cell.length_a   1.000
_cell.length_b   1.000
_cell.length_c   1.000
_cell.angle_alpha   90.00
_cell.angle_beta   90.00
_cell.angle_gamma   90.00
#
_symmetry.space_group_name_H-M   'P 1'
#
loop_
_entity.id
_entity.type
_entity.pdbx_description
1 polymer ?
#
loop_
_entity_poly.entity_id
_entity_poly.type
_entity_poly.pdbx_seq_one_letter_code
_entity_poly.pdbx_strand_id
1 'polypeptide(L)'
;MDTTHSRTMDRKIINRWAVAEMNSVISDLLSGKGLLHPDADSCIGYFYVDHEEGINFRIHSLCRRVPDTLPGIIRHFDNHGEGLTVISEDVEAYTILSGEELLALSIDEEQRWMLYYDPEMLHALRKRVDIDRFRAPVYFDDVSLLLFTTDMAIEPELVWVRLNSQSEDGMSFQGTLLNEPYSDYGVHEGEVLTVRLEEQEGEWVLLAEIDFE
;
A
#
# COMPACT_ATOMS: atom_id res chain seq x y z
N MET A 1 24.21 -1.63 1.19
CA MET A 1 23.73 -0.22 1.21
C MET A 1 22.28 -0.33 1.60
N ASP A 2 21.94 0.10 2.81
CA ASP A 2 20.55 0.13 3.28
C ASP A 2 19.76 1.10 2.41
N THR A 3 18.98 0.57 1.48
CA THR A 3 17.87 1.29 0.86
C THR A 3 16.77 1.36 1.89
N THR A 4 16.86 2.35 2.78
CA THR A 4 15.73 2.75 3.62
C THR A 4 14.64 3.22 2.66
N HIS A 5 13.66 2.36 2.39
CA HIS A 5 12.44 2.71 1.66
C HIS A 5 11.81 3.88 2.41
N SER A 6 11.93 5.09 1.85
CA SER A 6 11.39 6.29 2.50
C SER A 6 9.88 6.24 2.35
N ARG A 7 9.11 6.45 3.43
CA ARG A 7 7.63 6.54 3.42
C ARG A 7 7.08 7.51 2.34
N THR A 8 7.89 8.48 1.91
CA THR A 8 7.62 9.41 0.80
C THR A 8 7.65 8.74 -0.59
N MET A 9 8.11 7.49 -0.71
CA MET A 9 8.16 6.72 -1.95
C MET A 9 6.84 6.00 -2.25
N ASP A 10 6.17 5.48 -1.21
CA ASP A 10 4.91 4.74 -1.31
C ASP A 10 3.84 5.55 -2.07
N ARG A 11 3.59 6.79 -1.64
CA ARG A 11 2.63 7.69 -2.30
C ARG A 11 2.97 7.99 -3.76
N LYS A 12 4.25 7.90 -4.16
CA LYS A 12 4.67 8.17 -5.54
C LYS A 12 4.35 7.01 -6.48
N ILE A 13 4.19 5.79 -5.94
CA ILE A 13 3.97 4.59 -6.74
C ILE A 13 2.52 4.10 -6.73
N ILE A 14 1.77 4.34 -5.65
CA ILE A 14 0.38 3.84 -5.58
C ILE A 14 -0.46 4.31 -6.78
N ASN A 15 -1.27 3.40 -7.29
CA ASN A 15 -2.16 3.62 -8.44
C ASN A 15 -1.42 4.07 -9.71
N ARG A 16 -0.21 3.52 -9.94
CA ARG A 16 0.61 3.83 -11.11
C ARG A 16 1.05 2.56 -11.84
N TRP A 17 1.07 2.67 -13.16
CA TRP A 17 1.73 1.70 -14.02
C TRP A 17 3.24 1.89 -13.99
N ALA A 18 3.96 0.78 -14.01
CA ALA A 18 5.41 0.78 -14.05
C ALA A 18 5.95 -0.36 -14.91
N VAL A 19 7.16 -0.15 -15.42
CA VAL A 19 7.99 -1.23 -15.96
C VAL A 19 8.97 -1.62 -14.87
N ALA A 20 8.95 -2.88 -14.45
CA ALA A 20 9.85 -3.45 -13.46
C ALA A 20 10.84 -4.41 -14.12
N GLU A 21 12.08 -4.42 -13.65
CA GLU A 21 13.09 -5.38 -14.08
C GLU A 21 12.78 -6.78 -13.56
N MET A 22 13.19 -7.80 -14.31
CA MET A 22 13.03 -9.20 -13.91
C MET A 22 14.05 -9.59 -12.83
N ASN A 23 13.70 -9.42 -11.55
CA ASN A 23 14.50 -9.92 -10.44
C ASN A 23 14.15 -11.37 -10.07
N SER A 24 14.80 -11.93 -9.04
CA SER A 24 14.59 -13.33 -8.66
C SER A 24 13.15 -13.62 -8.20
N VAL A 25 12.53 -12.72 -7.43
CA VAL A 25 11.17 -12.92 -6.92
C VAL A 25 10.16 -12.99 -8.07
N ILE A 26 10.23 -12.03 -9.00
CA ILE A 26 9.35 -12.00 -10.17
C ILE A 26 9.61 -13.21 -11.09
N SER A 27 10.88 -13.55 -11.31
CA SER A 27 11.28 -14.70 -12.14
C SER A 27 10.77 -16.01 -11.55
N ASP A 28 10.90 -16.22 -10.24
CA ASP A 28 10.45 -17.43 -9.54
C ASP A 28 8.92 -17.56 -9.58
N LEU A 29 8.18 -16.46 -9.36
CA LEU A 29 6.73 -16.40 -9.49
C LEU A 29 6.26 -16.83 -10.89
N LEU A 30 6.87 -16.25 -11.94
CA LEU A 30 6.51 -16.52 -13.32
C LEU A 30 6.92 -17.94 -13.75
N SER A 31 8.11 -18.39 -13.34
CA SER A 31 8.62 -19.74 -13.59
C SER A 31 7.73 -20.81 -12.94
N GLY A 32 7.34 -20.60 -11.69
CA GLY A 32 6.42 -21.49 -10.96
C GLY A 32 5.05 -21.66 -11.62
N LYS A 33 4.65 -20.69 -12.46
CA LYS A 33 3.41 -20.72 -13.25
C LYS A 33 3.63 -21.10 -14.72
N GLY A 34 4.86 -21.38 -15.14
CA GLY A 34 5.20 -21.71 -16.53
C GLY A 34 5.00 -20.54 -17.49
N LEU A 35 5.11 -19.30 -17.01
CA LEU A 35 4.84 -18.07 -17.75
C LEU A 35 6.10 -17.32 -18.19
N LEU A 36 7.28 -17.72 -17.71
CA LEU A 36 8.54 -17.09 -18.05
C LEU A 36 8.83 -17.21 -19.56
N HIS A 37 9.40 -16.16 -20.15
CA HIS A 37 9.76 -16.13 -21.57
C HIS A 37 11.24 -15.76 -21.73
N PRO A 38 12.03 -16.48 -22.56
CA PRO A 38 13.49 -16.29 -22.64
C PRO A 38 13.91 -14.91 -23.15
N ASP A 39 13.06 -14.25 -23.95
CA ASP A 39 13.33 -12.91 -24.47
C ASP A 39 12.90 -11.76 -23.56
N ALA A 40 12.23 -12.06 -22.43
CA ALA A 40 11.75 -11.06 -21.49
C ALA A 40 12.80 -10.80 -20.40
N ASP A 41 13.14 -9.53 -20.20
CA ASP A 41 14.03 -9.05 -19.13
C ASP A 41 13.31 -8.10 -18.16
N SER A 42 12.02 -7.84 -18.40
CA SER A 42 11.21 -6.92 -17.62
C SER A 42 9.74 -7.29 -17.72
N CYS A 43 8.93 -6.65 -16.89
CA CYS A 43 7.50 -6.77 -16.93
C CYS A 43 6.83 -5.41 -16.74
N ILE A 44 5.62 -5.27 -17.26
CA ILE A 44 4.77 -4.11 -17.04
C ILE A 44 3.70 -4.54 -16.04
N GLY A 45 3.48 -3.73 -15.02
CA GLY A 45 2.48 -3.99 -14.00
C GLY A 45 1.95 -2.70 -13.39
N TYR A 46 1.01 -2.88 -12.47
CA TYR A 46 0.31 -1.80 -11.81
C TYR A 46 0.49 -1.90 -10.30
N PHE A 47 0.97 -0.82 -9.69
CA PHE A 47 1.00 -0.69 -8.23
C PHE A 47 -0.38 -0.30 -7.72
N TYR A 48 -0.92 -1.06 -6.78
CA TYR A 48 -2.19 -0.80 -6.11
C TYR A 48 -2.05 -1.03 -4.60
N VAL A 49 -2.99 -0.49 -3.83
CA VAL A 49 -3.05 -0.73 -2.38
C VAL A 49 -4.11 -1.80 -2.13
N ASP A 50 -3.67 -2.94 -1.62
CA ASP A 50 -4.53 -3.88 -0.92
C ASP A 50 -4.69 -3.40 0.53
N HIS A 51 -5.92 -3.41 1.03
CA HIS A 51 -6.20 -2.92 2.38
C HIS A 51 -5.52 -3.77 3.46
N GLU A 52 -5.33 -5.06 3.20
CA GLU A 52 -4.74 -5.99 4.14
C GLU A 52 -3.26 -6.27 3.89
N GLU A 53 -2.88 -6.40 2.62
CA GLU A 53 -1.53 -6.78 2.19
C GLU A 53 -0.62 -5.59 1.87
N GLY A 54 -1.16 -4.36 1.91
CA GLY A 54 -0.41 -3.15 1.58
C GLY A 54 -0.18 -2.95 0.09
N ILE A 55 0.91 -2.30 -0.28
CA ILE A 55 1.20 -1.94 -1.67
C ILE A 55 1.69 -3.17 -2.43
N ASN A 56 0.98 -3.49 -3.49
CA ASN A 56 1.20 -4.64 -4.34
C ASN A 56 1.46 -4.21 -5.78
N PHE A 57 2.26 -4.99 -6.50
CA PHE A 57 2.52 -4.84 -7.92
C PHE A 57 1.93 -6.01 -8.69
N ARG A 58 0.84 -5.76 -9.42
CA ARG A 58 0.21 -6.78 -10.27
C ARG A 58 0.82 -6.76 -11.66
N ILE A 59 1.47 -7.85 -12.03
CA ILE A 59 2.15 -8.00 -13.31
C ILE A 59 1.13 -8.27 -14.40
N HIS A 60 1.11 -7.41 -15.41
CA HIS A 60 0.14 -7.48 -16.50
C HIS A 60 0.74 -8.03 -17.79
N SER A 61 2.01 -7.72 -18.06
CA SER A 61 2.66 -8.08 -19.31
C SER A 61 4.14 -8.39 -19.13
N LEU A 62 4.68 -9.29 -19.96
CA LEU A 62 6.12 -9.43 -20.16
C LEU A 62 6.58 -8.50 -21.26
N CYS A 63 7.73 -7.88 -21.06
CA CYS A 63 8.33 -7.01 -22.04
C CYS A 63 9.84 -7.15 -22.06
N ARG A 64 10.42 -6.58 -23.11
CA ARG A 64 11.85 -6.35 -23.22
C ARG A 64 12.14 -4.86 -23.12
N ARG A 65 13.01 -4.47 -22.19
CA ARG A 65 13.51 -3.11 -22.14
C ARG A 65 14.53 -2.89 -23.27
N VAL A 66 14.39 -1.74 -23.92
CA VAL A 66 15.38 -1.21 -24.85
C VAL A 66 15.71 0.20 -24.37
N PRO A 67 16.99 0.55 -24.17
CA PRO A 67 17.37 1.88 -23.70
C PRO A 67 16.76 2.99 -24.56
N ASP A 68 16.27 4.05 -23.90
CA ASP A 68 15.72 5.25 -24.53
C ASP A 68 14.51 5.04 -25.46
N THR A 69 13.84 3.89 -25.37
CA THR A 69 12.61 3.61 -26.11
C THR A 69 11.56 2.95 -25.22
N LEU A 70 10.32 2.93 -25.69
CA LEU A 70 9.25 2.18 -25.04
C LEU A 70 9.60 0.68 -24.94
N PRO A 71 9.17 0.00 -23.86
CA PRO A 71 9.38 -1.43 -23.74
C PRO A 71 8.64 -2.19 -24.86
N GLY A 72 9.33 -3.16 -25.46
CA GLY A 72 8.71 -4.04 -26.44
C GLY A 72 7.88 -5.10 -25.72
N ILE A 73 6.55 -5.05 -25.86
CA ILE A 73 5.66 -6.04 -25.24
C ILE A 73 5.84 -7.39 -25.94
N ILE A 74 6.16 -8.42 -25.15
CA ILE A 74 6.32 -9.80 -25.61
C ILE A 74 4.99 -10.53 -25.48
N ARG A 75 4.30 -10.33 -24.35
CA ARG A 75 3.06 -11.01 -24.03
C ARG A 75 2.25 -10.21 -23.01
N HIS A 76 0.96 -10.08 -23.27
CA HIS A 76 -0.03 -9.73 -22.24
C HIS A 76 -0.50 -11.01 -21.53
N PHE A 77 -0.72 -10.92 -20.23
CA PHE A 77 -1.34 -12.00 -19.47
C PHE A 77 -2.86 -11.91 -19.51
N ASP A 78 -3.50 -13.07 -19.60
CA ASP A 78 -4.96 -13.18 -19.49
C ASP A 78 -5.43 -12.71 -18.10
N ASN A 79 -6.70 -12.30 -17.99
CA ASN A 79 -7.32 -11.80 -16.75
C ASN A 79 -6.48 -10.73 -16.03
N HIS A 80 -5.77 -9.90 -16.80
CA HIS A 80 -4.92 -8.83 -16.28
C HIS A 80 -3.87 -9.33 -15.28
N GLY A 81 -3.35 -10.55 -15.49
CA GLY A 81 -2.36 -11.15 -14.61
C GLY A 81 -2.88 -11.55 -13.23
N GLU A 82 -4.10 -12.09 -13.17
CA GLU A 82 -4.66 -12.64 -11.93
C GLU A 82 -3.72 -13.66 -11.29
N GLY A 83 -3.41 -13.44 -10.01
CA GLY A 83 -2.46 -14.26 -9.25
C GLY A 83 -0.99 -14.05 -9.64
N LEU A 84 -0.66 -12.98 -10.37
CA LEU A 84 0.71 -12.53 -10.68
C LEU A 84 1.03 -11.26 -9.89
N THR A 85 0.96 -11.35 -8.57
CA THR A 85 1.17 -10.22 -7.66
C THR A 85 2.45 -10.44 -6.86
N VAL A 86 3.21 -9.36 -6.67
CA VAL A 86 4.35 -9.28 -5.75
C VAL A 86 4.18 -8.07 -4.84
N ILE A 87 4.67 -8.14 -3.60
CA ILE A 87 4.66 -7.00 -2.68
C ILE A 87 5.64 -5.94 -3.22
N SER A 88 5.34 -4.65 -3.05
CA SER A 88 6.16 -3.59 -3.66
C SER A 88 7.62 -3.58 -3.22
N GLU A 89 7.93 -4.04 -2.00
CA GLU A 89 9.32 -4.16 -1.52
C GLU A 89 10.15 -5.18 -2.31
N ASP A 90 9.50 -6.19 -2.86
CA ASP A 90 10.15 -7.20 -3.71
C ASP A 90 10.37 -6.68 -5.14
N VAL A 91 9.92 -5.47 -5.47
CA VAL A 91 10.15 -4.83 -6.77
C VAL A 91 11.35 -3.89 -6.68
N GLU A 92 12.55 -4.45 -6.89
CA GLU A 92 13.82 -3.75 -6.65
C GLU A 92 14.08 -2.56 -7.60
N ALA A 93 13.78 -2.73 -8.90
CA ALA A 93 14.09 -1.74 -9.92
C ALA A 93 12.91 -1.57 -10.87
N TYR A 94 12.38 -0.34 -10.93
CA TYR A 94 11.25 -0.01 -11.78
C TYR A 94 11.29 1.44 -12.28
N THR A 95 10.46 1.72 -13.27
CA THR A 95 10.24 3.08 -13.78
C THR A 95 8.75 3.28 -14.01
N ILE A 96 8.20 4.36 -13.43
CA ILE A 96 6.80 4.71 -13.58
C ILE A 96 6.54 5.20 -15.01
N LEU A 97 5.51 4.63 -15.63
CA LEU A 97 5.06 5.04 -16.96
C LEU A 97 4.21 6.31 -16.88
N SER A 98 4.45 7.22 -17.81
CA SER A 98 3.61 8.39 -18.07
C SER A 98 2.37 8.01 -18.87
N GLY A 99 1.37 8.90 -18.89
CA GLY A 99 0.15 8.68 -19.67
C GLY A 99 0.40 8.55 -21.18
N GLU A 100 1.39 9.28 -21.72
CA GLU A 100 1.77 9.19 -23.13
C GLU A 100 2.38 7.82 -23.46
N GLU A 101 3.23 7.30 -22.58
CA GLU A 101 3.82 5.97 -22.75
C GLU A 101 2.78 4.86 -22.65
N LEU A 102 1.83 4.97 -21.72
CA LEU A 102 0.72 4.01 -21.60
C LEU A 102 -0.14 3.98 -22.85
N LEU A 103 -0.49 5.16 -23.38
CA LEU A 103 -1.24 5.27 -24.63
C LEU A 103 -0.49 4.64 -25.80
N ALA A 104 0.82 4.91 -25.91
CA ALA A 104 1.65 4.35 -26.97
C ALA A 104 1.82 2.82 -26.86
N LEU A 105 1.78 2.28 -25.63
CA LEU A 105 1.79 0.84 -25.36
C LEU A 105 0.41 0.19 -25.50
N SER A 106 -0.63 0.97 -25.83
CA SER A 106 -2.03 0.50 -25.87
C SER A 106 -2.51 -0.12 -24.55
N ILE A 107 -2.00 0.41 -23.43
CA ILE A 107 -2.43 0.03 -22.08
C ILE A 107 -3.55 1.01 -21.68
N ASP A 108 -4.78 0.69 -22.09
CA ASP A 108 -6.00 1.49 -21.84
C ASP A 108 -7.08 0.67 -21.10
N GLU A 109 -6.67 -0.41 -20.42
CA GLU A 109 -7.65 -1.29 -19.79
C GLU A 109 -8.20 -0.69 -18.49
N GLU A 110 -9.52 -0.51 -18.43
CA GLU A 110 -10.23 -0.25 -17.18
C GLU A 110 -9.86 -1.30 -16.13
N GLN A 111 -9.19 -0.90 -15.06
CA GLN A 111 -8.78 -1.81 -13.99
C GLN A 111 -9.98 -2.09 -13.08
N ARG A 112 -11.06 -2.70 -13.63
CA ARG A 112 -12.30 -2.99 -12.90
C ARG A 112 -12.08 -3.84 -11.65
N TRP A 113 -11.03 -4.66 -11.66
CA TRP A 113 -10.59 -5.44 -10.50
C TRP A 113 -10.14 -4.55 -9.33
N MET A 114 -9.75 -3.30 -9.56
CA MET A 114 -9.44 -2.35 -8.47
C MET A 114 -10.67 -1.98 -7.65
N LEU A 115 -11.90 -2.14 -8.16
CA LEU A 115 -13.10 -1.90 -7.37
C LEU A 115 -13.16 -2.77 -6.11
N TYR A 116 -12.47 -3.91 -6.11
CA TYR A 116 -12.33 -4.78 -4.94
C TYR A 116 -11.30 -4.27 -3.91
N TYR A 117 -10.27 -3.55 -4.36
CA TYR A 117 -9.11 -3.14 -3.54
C TYR A 117 -9.10 -1.65 -3.16
N ASP A 118 -9.85 -0.84 -3.89
CA ASP A 118 -9.96 0.60 -3.70
C ASP A 118 -11.43 1.01 -3.50
N PRO A 119 -12.07 0.55 -2.41
CA PRO A 119 -13.44 0.95 -2.09
C PRO A 119 -13.50 2.46 -1.83
N GLU A 120 -14.58 3.10 -2.27
CA GLU A 120 -14.75 4.57 -2.22
C GLU A 120 -14.52 5.17 -0.83
N MET A 121 -14.87 4.43 0.23
CA MET A 121 -14.68 4.87 1.62
C MET A 121 -13.20 5.10 1.99
N LEU A 122 -12.27 4.39 1.35
CA LEU A 122 -10.84 4.56 1.58
C LEU A 122 -10.22 5.66 0.70
N HIS A 123 -10.90 6.13 -0.36
CA HIS A 123 -10.32 7.11 -1.29
C HIS A 123 -9.96 8.43 -0.60
N ALA A 124 -10.86 8.94 0.24
CA ALA A 124 -10.63 10.18 0.96
C ALA A 124 -9.50 10.01 1.98
N LEU A 125 -9.49 8.87 2.68
CA LEU A 125 -8.47 8.51 3.66
C LEU A 125 -7.08 8.36 3.01
N ARG A 126 -6.96 7.67 1.87
CA ARG A 126 -5.68 7.49 1.15
C ARG A 126 -5.13 8.81 0.57
N LYS A 127 -5.97 9.85 0.43
CA LYS A 127 -5.55 11.20 0.03
C LYS A 127 -5.02 12.07 1.18
N ARG A 128 -5.15 11.63 2.44
CA ARG A 128 -4.68 12.35 3.63
C ARG A 128 -3.16 12.35 3.74
N VAL A 129 -2.56 13.48 3.37
CA VAL A 129 -1.10 13.71 3.45
C VAL A 129 -0.63 14.09 4.85
N ASP A 130 -1.53 14.66 5.65
CA ASP A 130 -1.33 15.07 7.04
C ASP A 130 -1.08 13.90 7.99
N ILE A 131 -1.52 12.68 7.61
CA ILE A 131 -1.29 11.46 8.38
C ILE A 131 -0.17 10.56 7.81
N ASP A 132 0.47 10.95 6.71
CA ASP A 132 1.49 10.11 6.05
C ASP A 132 2.67 9.77 6.96
N ARG A 133 2.99 10.66 7.92
CA ARG A 133 4.06 10.40 8.89
C ARG A 133 3.77 9.22 9.81
N PHE A 134 2.51 8.89 10.04
CA PHE A 134 2.09 7.79 10.90
C PHE A 134 1.95 6.48 10.15
N ARG A 135 1.88 6.51 8.81
CA ARG A 135 1.69 5.30 8.01
C ARG A 135 2.89 4.35 8.17
N ALA A 136 2.58 3.07 8.31
CA ALA A 136 3.56 2.01 8.16
C ALA A 136 4.12 2.04 6.73
N PRO A 137 5.43 1.80 6.54
CA PRO A 137 5.97 1.57 5.20
C PRO A 137 5.21 0.43 4.53
N VAL A 138 4.87 0.58 3.25
CA VAL A 138 4.18 -0.43 2.40
C VAL A 138 2.74 -0.70 2.78
N TYR A 139 2.40 -0.71 4.05
CA TYR A 139 1.04 -0.89 4.54
C TYR A 139 0.33 0.46 4.61
N PHE A 140 -0.10 0.93 3.44
CA PHE A 140 -0.54 2.30 3.29
C PHE A 140 -1.71 2.66 4.20
N ASP A 141 -2.63 1.73 4.52
CA ASP A 141 -3.77 2.00 5.38
C ASP A 141 -3.48 1.79 6.89
N ASP A 142 -2.28 1.33 7.24
CA ASP A 142 -1.88 1.04 8.62
C ASP A 142 -1.12 2.23 9.20
N VAL A 143 -1.49 2.67 10.40
CA VAL A 143 -0.89 3.82 11.08
C VAL A 143 -0.46 3.48 12.50
N SER A 144 0.64 4.10 12.95
CA SER A 144 1.02 4.10 14.36
C SER A 144 0.31 5.22 15.10
N LEU A 145 -0.28 4.92 16.26
CA LEU A 145 -0.94 5.91 17.12
C LEU A 145 -0.60 5.68 18.60
N LEU A 146 -0.90 6.67 19.44
CA LEU A 146 -0.81 6.54 20.89
C LEU A 146 -2.15 6.07 21.46
N LEU A 147 -2.16 4.88 22.05
CA LEU A 147 -3.27 4.36 22.84
C LEU A 147 -3.11 4.83 24.28
N PHE A 148 -4.17 5.36 24.87
CA PHE A 148 -4.16 5.80 26.27
C PHE A 148 -5.54 5.61 26.93
N THR A 149 -5.58 5.75 28.24
CA THR A 149 -6.79 5.70 29.06
C THR A 149 -6.72 6.79 30.13
N THR A 150 -7.85 7.09 30.75
CA THR A 150 -7.94 7.99 31.90
C THR A 150 -7.39 7.37 33.19
N ASP A 151 -7.17 6.05 33.23
CA ASP A 151 -6.45 5.41 34.33
C ASP A 151 -4.95 5.72 34.26
N MET A 152 -4.51 6.65 35.12
CA MET A 152 -3.12 7.08 35.25
C MET A 152 -2.15 5.97 35.71
N ALA A 153 -2.64 4.80 36.10
CA ALA A 153 -1.81 3.64 36.40
C ALA A 153 -1.31 2.91 35.14
N ILE A 154 -1.95 3.14 34.00
CA ILE A 154 -1.59 2.53 32.71
C ILE A 154 -0.79 3.55 31.89
N GLU A 155 0.44 3.19 31.51
CA GLU A 155 1.29 4.06 30.70
C GLU A 155 0.84 4.03 29.23
N PRO A 156 0.76 5.18 28.54
CA PRO A 156 0.40 5.24 27.12
C PRO A 156 1.31 4.38 26.23
N GLU A 157 0.74 3.73 25.22
CA GLU A 157 1.45 2.80 24.34
C GLU A 157 1.32 3.15 22.86
N LEU A 158 2.38 2.90 22.09
CA LEU A 158 2.32 2.96 20.62
C LEU A 158 1.79 1.64 20.07
N VAL A 159 0.70 1.71 19.32
CA VAL A 159 0.07 0.56 18.67
C VAL A 159 -0.14 0.82 17.17
N TRP A 160 -0.30 -0.26 16.41
CA TRP A 160 -0.63 -0.21 14.98
C TRP A 160 -2.12 -0.40 14.76
N VAL A 161 -2.71 0.44 13.92
CA VAL A 161 -4.13 0.39 13.58
C VAL A 161 -4.31 0.52 12.08
N ARG A 162 -5.12 -0.37 11.50
CA ARG A 162 -5.57 -0.28 10.11
C ARG A 162 -6.78 0.60 10.00
N LEU A 163 -6.68 1.72 9.28
CA LEU A 163 -7.77 2.68 9.16
C LEU A 163 -8.82 2.22 8.13
N ASN A 164 -10.04 2.01 8.60
CA ASN A 164 -11.15 1.48 7.81
C ASN A 164 -12.01 2.60 7.20
N SER A 165 -12.15 3.73 7.90
CA SER A 165 -12.97 4.86 7.46
C SER A 165 -12.58 6.16 8.17
N GLN A 166 -13.09 7.28 7.69
CA GLN A 166 -12.95 8.60 8.33
C GLN A 166 -14.32 9.28 8.50
N SER A 167 -14.42 10.14 9.52
CA SER A 167 -15.54 11.07 9.69
C SER A 167 -15.57 12.12 8.57
N GLU A 168 -16.71 12.80 8.43
CA GLU A 168 -16.90 13.84 7.41
C GLU A 168 -15.96 15.05 7.60
N ASP A 169 -15.66 15.41 8.86
CA ASP A 169 -14.71 16.47 9.20
C ASP A 169 -13.24 16.05 9.07
N GLY A 170 -12.98 14.76 8.85
CA GLY A 170 -11.64 14.19 8.74
C GLY A 170 -10.84 14.17 10.05
N MET A 171 -11.42 14.49 11.20
CA MET A 171 -10.70 14.54 12.47
C MET A 171 -10.79 13.23 13.27
N SER A 172 -11.66 12.30 12.85
CA SER A 172 -11.81 10.99 13.46
C SER A 172 -11.80 9.88 12.42
N PHE A 173 -11.36 8.71 12.84
CA PHE A 173 -11.26 7.51 12.02
C PHE A 173 -11.80 6.31 12.80
N GLN A 174 -12.29 5.32 12.09
CA GLN A 174 -12.47 3.98 12.63
C GLN A 174 -11.32 3.12 12.12
N GLY A 175 -10.69 2.34 12.99
CA GLY A 175 -9.62 1.45 12.58
C GLY A 175 -9.52 0.19 13.42
N THR A 176 -8.99 -0.87 12.84
CA THR A 176 -8.80 -2.16 13.49
C THR A 176 -7.43 -2.23 14.14
N LEU A 177 -7.36 -2.58 15.42
CA LEU A 177 -6.11 -2.79 16.16
C LEU A 177 -5.36 -4.01 15.61
N LEU A 178 -4.08 -3.83 15.26
CA LEU A 178 -3.28 -4.85 14.56
C LEU A 178 -2.33 -5.63 15.46
N ASN A 179 -2.15 -5.19 16.70
CA ASN A 179 -1.33 -5.89 17.67
C ASN A 179 -1.93 -5.77 19.07
N GLU A 180 -1.77 -6.81 19.87
CA GLU A 180 -2.15 -6.79 21.27
C GLU A 180 -1.39 -5.67 22.02
N PRO A 181 -2.08 -4.82 22.80
CA PRO A 181 -1.42 -3.90 23.72
C PRO A 181 -0.64 -4.66 24.80
N TYR A 182 0.43 -4.09 25.32
CA TYR A 182 1.20 -4.72 26.40
C TYR A 182 0.48 -4.61 27.75
N SER A 183 -0.16 -3.47 28.00
CA SER A 183 -0.99 -3.23 29.18
C SER A 183 -2.45 -3.65 28.95
N ASP A 184 -3.16 -3.90 30.04
CA ASP A 184 -4.58 -4.25 30.00
C ASP A 184 -5.44 -2.99 29.81
N TYR A 185 -5.61 -2.58 28.57
CA TYR A 185 -6.54 -1.52 28.19
C TYR A 185 -8.00 -2.01 28.08
N GLY A 186 -8.26 -3.31 28.27
CA GLY A 186 -9.57 -3.90 27.98
C GLY A 186 -9.95 -3.96 26.50
N VAL A 187 -8.98 -3.75 25.60
CA VAL A 187 -9.12 -3.93 24.15
C VAL A 187 -8.07 -4.88 23.61
N HIS A 188 -8.42 -5.62 22.55
CA HIS A 188 -7.60 -6.71 22.01
C HIS A 188 -7.31 -6.55 20.51
N GLU A 189 -6.27 -7.23 20.04
CA GLU A 189 -5.98 -7.36 18.60
C GLU A 189 -7.24 -7.78 17.82
N GLY A 190 -7.50 -7.08 16.71
CA GLY A 190 -8.66 -7.30 15.85
C GLY A 190 -9.90 -6.47 16.22
N GLU A 191 -9.90 -5.77 17.37
CA GLU A 191 -11.00 -4.89 17.74
C GLU A 191 -10.93 -3.53 17.05
N VAL A 192 -12.09 -2.87 16.91
CA VAL A 192 -12.21 -1.57 16.24
C VAL A 192 -12.12 -0.44 17.26
N LEU A 193 -11.21 0.50 17.01
CA LEU A 193 -10.98 1.69 17.80
C LEU A 193 -11.45 2.95 17.07
N THR A 194 -11.88 3.94 17.85
CA THR A 194 -12.01 5.31 17.35
C THR A 194 -10.68 6.02 17.51
N VAL A 195 -10.12 6.49 16.39
CA VAL A 195 -8.86 7.22 16.34
C VAL A 195 -9.13 8.69 16.07
N ARG A 196 -8.49 9.58 16.81
CA ARG A 196 -8.58 11.03 16.61
C ARG A 196 -7.26 11.59 16.10
N LEU A 197 -7.34 12.54 15.18
CA LEU A 197 -6.23 13.39 14.78
C LEU A 197 -6.33 14.70 15.53
N GLU A 198 -5.34 14.99 16.36
CA GLU A 198 -5.32 16.20 17.20
C GLU A 198 -4.01 16.96 17.02
N GLU A 199 -4.05 18.28 17.19
CA GLU A 199 -2.84 19.10 17.22
C GLU A 199 -2.44 19.34 18.67
N GLN A 200 -1.25 18.87 19.06
CA GLN A 200 -0.65 19.07 20.38
C GLN A 200 0.69 19.79 20.24
N GLU A 201 0.83 20.93 20.91
CA GLU A 201 2.05 21.74 20.89
C GLU A 201 2.57 22.12 19.48
N GLY A 202 1.67 22.23 18.51
CA GLY A 202 2.01 22.54 17.11
C GLY A 202 2.37 21.30 16.28
N GLU A 203 2.22 20.10 16.82
CA GLU A 203 2.39 18.84 16.13
C GLU A 203 1.10 18.02 16.09
N TRP A 204 0.78 17.47 14.92
CA TRP A 204 -0.32 16.51 14.79
C TRP A 204 -0.03 15.19 15.52
N VAL A 205 -1.00 14.56 16.15
CA VAL A 205 -0.86 13.25 16.78
C VAL A 205 -2.10 12.42 16.46
N LEU A 206 -1.91 11.11 16.26
CA LEU A 206 -2.99 10.15 16.22
C LEU A 206 -3.12 9.50 17.58
N LEU A 207 -4.34 9.51 18.11
CA LEU A 207 -4.64 9.09 19.46
C LEU A 207 -5.87 8.19 19.48
N ALA A 208 -5.88 7.21 20.38
CA ALA A 208 -7.08 6.45 20.75
C ALA A 208 -7.22 6.45 22.27
N GLU A 209 -8.38 6.86 22.76
CA GLU A 209 -8.71 6.90 24.19
C GLU A 209 -9.65 5.74 24.51
N ILE A 210 -9.30 4.93 25.50
CA ILE A 210 -10.18 3.88 26.03
C ILE A 210 -10.71 4.33 27.39
N ASP A 211 -12.02 4.57 27.45
CA ASP A 211 -12.73 4.81 28.69
C ASP A 211 -13.25 3.47 29.24
N PHE A 212 -12.84 3.12 30.46
CA PHE A 212 -13.47 2.02 31.19
C PHE A 212 -14.85 2.48 31.67
N GLU A 213 -15.92 1.82 31.23
CA GLU A 213 -17.26 1.96 31.83
C GLU A 213 -17.34 1.32 33.24
#